data_AF-A0A010YT39-F1
#
_entry.id   AF-A0A010YT39-F1
#
_cell.length_a   1.000
_cell.length_b   1.000
_cell.length_c   1.000
_cell.angle_alpha   90.00
_cell.angle_beta   90.00
_cell.angle_gamma   90.00
#
_symmetry.space_group_name_H-M   'P 1'
#
loop_
_entity.id
_entity.type
_entity.pdbx_description
1 polymer ?
#
loop_
_entity_poly.entity_id
_entity_poly.type
_entity_poly.pdbx_seq_one_letter_code
_entity_poly.pdbx_strand_id
1 'polypeptide(L)'
;MLIPDNEQTMERLKAFICKWAGPAKPEYGIRRESVPTDLPAVLRDFYAFAGNWPNPSYEASAYPAGFRPKLFEAQDIWLEPEELKRESGRISFLLENQGSWSCEVDADQDDSPVYSDAARLWDERLEESEVVCPSLSHFLTTFCLQELVFGSRYFGKLEGALDPDVFRAKLHPLWLDGYYVFKEPSHSFYLCGDNLLIMDYYSDVWYGCLEESALSLILDPNMVKPIEP
;
A
#
# COMPACT_ATOMS: atom_id res chain seq x y z
N MET A 1 1.73 16.44 -5.51
CA MET A 1 3.13 15.94 -5.56
C MET A 1 3.06 14.65 -6.36
N LEU A 2 3.84 14.51 -7.42
CA LEU A 2 3.90 13.27 -8.21
C LEU A 2 5.03 12.40 -7.66
N ILE A 3 4.77 11.11 -7.44
CA ILE A 3 5.79 10.08 -7.24
C ILE A 3 6.17 9.61 -8.65
N PRO A 4 7.38 9.91 -9.14
CA PRO A 4 7.82 9.45 -10.45
C PRO A 4 8.18 7.96 -10.36
N ASP A 5 8.02 7.22 -11.46
CA ASP A 5 8.51 5.84 -11.56
C ASP A 5 9.95 5.80 -12.10
N ASN A 6 10.91 6.07 -11.22
CA ASN A 6 12.35 6.08 -11.52
C ASN A 6 13.19 5.93 -10.24
N GLU A 7 14.48 6.27 -10.29
CA GLU A 7 15.38 6.20 -9.13
C GLU A 7 14.91 7.00 -7.89
N GLN A 8 14.00 7.98 -8.06
CA GLN A 8 13.43 8.77 -6.95
C GLN A 8 12.14 8.17 -6.38
N THR A 9 11.60 7.08 -6.93
CA THR A 9 10.30 6.49 -6.52
C THR A 9 10.22 6.32 -5.00
N MET A 10 11.18 5.60 -4.42
CA MET A 10 11.14 5.25 -3.00
C MET A 10 11.37 6.47 -2.09
N GLU A 11 12.19 7.43 -2.49
CA GLU A 11 12.39 8.67 -1.73
C GLU A 11 11.09 9.50 -1.68
N ARG A 12 10.42 9.63 -2.83
CA ARG A 12 9.16 10.37 -2.96
C ARG A 12 8.01 9.68 -2.24
N LEU A 13 7.95 8.35 -2.27
CA LEU A 13 7.01 7.56 -1.48
C LEU A 13 7.23 7.80 0.03
N LYS A 14 8.47 7.68 0.52
CA LYS A 14 8.81 7.94 1.94
C LYS A 14 8.43 9.35 2.37
N ALA A 15 8.69 10.35 1.52
CA ALA A 15 8.28 11.73 1.77
C ALA A 15 6.75 11.90 1.83
N PHE A 16 6.01 11.21 0.95
CA PHE A 16 4.55 11.21 0.99
C PHE A 16 4.01 10.55 2.26
N ILE A 17 4.54 9.38 2.66
CA ILE A 17 4.17 8.71 3.91
C ILE A 17 4.39 9.64 5.10
N CYS A 18 5.53 10.33 5.17
CA CYS A 18 5.79 11.31 6.23
C CYS A 18 4.81 12.49 6.22
N LYS A 19 4.39 12.95 5.04
CA LYS A 19 3.35 14.00 4.93
C LYS A 19 2.00 13.49 5.41
N TRP A 20 1.64 12.27 5.02
CA TRP A 20 0.33 11.68 5.27
C TRP A 20 0.16 11.18 6.70
N ALA A 21 1.04 10.31 7.17
CA ALA A 21 0.93 9.61 8.46
C ALA A 21 1.74 10.29 9.60
N GLY A 22 2.37 11.43 9.32
CA GLY A 22 3.19 12.19 10.28
C GLY A 22 4.70 11.91 10.15
N PRO A 23 5.56 12.62 10.90
CA PRO A 23 7.01 12.46 10.75
C PRO A 23 7.50 11.08 11.25
N ALA A 24 8.47 10.52 10.52
CA ALA A 24 9.13 9.28 10.91
C ALA A 24 9.79 9.40 12.30
N LYS A 25 9.70 8.33 13.10
CA LYS A 25 10.40 8.20 14.39
C LYS A 25 11.33 6.97 14.37
N PRO A 26 12.40 6.96 15.18
CA PRO A 26 13.33 5.83 15.22
C PRO A 26 12.67 4.47 15.47
N GLU A 27 11.57 4.44 16.24
CA GLU A 27 10.82 3.23 16.56
C GLU A 27 9.87 2.74 15.45
N TYR A 28 9.65 3.52 14.39
CA TYR A 28 8.74 3.15 13.28
C TYR A 28 9.40 2.25 12.24
N GLY A 29 10.73 2.15 12.25
CA GLY A 29 11.49 1.21 11.44
C GLY A 29 11.84 -0.06 12.21
N ILE A 30 12.22 -1.09 11.47
CA ILE A 30 12.93 -2.26 12.01
C ILE A 30 14.43 -1.94 12.06
N ARG A 31 15.13 -2.41 13.07
CA ARG A 31 16.59 -2.24 13.14
C ARG A 31 17.24 -2.95 11.96
N ARG A 32 18.18 -2.31 11.28
CA ARG A 32 18.79 -2.86 10.05
C ARG A 32 19.43 -4.22 10.26
N GLU A 33 19.99 -4.47 11.43
CA GLU A 33 20.58 -5.75 11.83
C GLU A 33 19.55 -6.88 12.03
N SER A 34 18.28 -6.53 12.21
CA SER A 34 17.16 -7.48 12.34
C SER A 34 16.49 -7.77 11.00
N VAL A 35 16.80 -7.01 9.94
CA VAL A 35 16.25 -7.25 8.61
C VAL A 35 17.16 -8.23 7.86
N PRO A 36 16.61 -9.36 7.36
CA PRO A 36 17.38 -10.37 6.64
C PRO A 36 18.18 -9.79 5.47
N THR A 37 19.42 -10.25 5.33
CA THR A 37 20.35 -9.75 4.33
C THR A 37 20.09 -10.28 2.93
N ASP A 38 19.34 -11.39 2.84
CA ASP A 38 18.94 -12.05 1.60
C ASP A 38 17.75 -11.36 0.90
N LEU A 39 17.16 -10.35 1.53
CA LEU A 39 16.14 -9.50 0.90
C LEU A 39 16.77 -8.47 -0.06
N PRO A 40 16.07 -8.10 -1.14
CA PRO A 40 16.45 -6.97 -1.99
C PRO A 40 16.67 -5.69 -1.18
N ALA A 41 17.68 -4.89 -1.54
CA ALA A 41 18.05 -3.66 -0.83
C ALA A 41 16.86 -2.69 -0.62
N VAL A 42 15.97 -2.57 -1.61
CA VAL A 42 14.77 -1.72 -1.53
C VAL A 42 13.83 -2.18 -0.40
N LEU A 43 13.55 -3.48 -0.29
CA LEU A 43 12.73 -4.02 0.79
C LEU A 43 13.41 -3.83 2.15
N ARG A 44 14.72 -4.09 2.23
CA ARG A 44 15.49 -3.91 3.46
C ARG A 44 15.43 -2.46 3.97
N ASP A 45 15.63 -1.52 3.06
CA ASP A 45 15.55 -0.09 3.35
C ASP A 45 14.12 0.37 3.67
N PHE A 46 13.10 -0.34 3.20
CA PHE A 46 11.72 -0.04 3.50
C PHE A 46 11.28 -0.60 4.86
N TYR A 47 11.65 -1.84 5.21
CA TYR A 47 11.50 -2.38 6.58
C TYR A 47 12.18 -1.48 7.61
N ALA A 48 13.39 -1.02 7.32
CA ALA A 48 14.13 -0.12 8.19
C ALA A 48 13.50 1.28 8.32
N PHE A 49 12.60 1.65 7.41
CA PHE A 49 11.90 2.93 7.42
C PHE A 49 10.52 2.84 8.10
N ALA A 50 9.72 1.83 7.76
CA ALA A 50 8.31 1.79 8.13
C ALA A 50 7.79 0.43 8.64
N GLY A 51 8.65 -0.57 8.88
CA GLY A 51 8.20 -1.90 9.31
C GLY A 51 7.46 -1.96 10.65
N ASN A 52 7.51 -0.90 11.45
CA ASN A 52 6.74 -0.74 12.71
C ASN A 52 5.92 0.54 12.72
N TRP A 53 5.65 1.13 11.55
CA TRP A 53 4.97 2.41 11.49
C TRP A 53 3.53 2.25 12.01
N PRO A 54 3.12 2.97 13.05
CA PRO A 54 1.78 2.81 13.59
C PRO A 54 0.75 3.44 12.65
N ASN A 55 -0.38 2.76 12.45
CA ASN A 55 -1.47 3.38 11.72
C ASN A 55 -2.07 4.53 12.57
N PRO A 56 -2.11 5.78 12.03
CA PRO A 56 -2.60 6.95 12.75
C PRO A 56 -4.12 6.98 12.93
N SER A 57 -4.87 6.17 12.16
CA SER A 57 -6.32 6.06 12.23
C SER A 57 -6.80 5.38 13.50
N TYR A 58 -5.94 4.57 14.11
CA TYR A 58 -6.27 3.81 15.32
C TYR A 58 -5.73 4.51 16.57
N GLU A 59 -6.65 4.81 17.49
CA GLU A 59 -6.30 5.36 18.79
C GLU A 59 -5.61 4.30 19.65
N ALA A 60 -4.51 4.68 20.33
CA ALA A 60 -3.73 3.75 21.16
C ALA A 60 -4.54 3.14 22.32
N SER A 61 -5.66 3.75 22.71
CA SER A 61 -6.58 3.27 23.74
C SER A 61 -7.61 2.24 23.25
N ALA A 62 -7.78 2.08 21.93
CA ALA A 62 -8.79 1.19 21.37
C ALA A 62 -8.38 -0.29 21.33
N TYR A 63 -7.10 -0.58 21.59
CA TYR A 63 -6.54 -1.93 21.50
C TYR A 63 -5.87 -2.36 22.81
N PRO A 64 -5.77 -3.67 23.08
CA PRO A 64 -5.04 -4.19 24.23
C PRO A 64 -3.62 -3.62 24.27
N ALA A 65 -3.11 -3.37 25.48
CA ALA A 65 -1.74 -2.89 25.65
C ALA A 65 -0.75 -3.83 24.94
N GLY A 66 -0.02 -3.28 23.96
CA GLY A 66 0.96 -4.02 23.16
C GLY A 66 0.49 -4.42 21.76
N PHE A 67 -0.80 -4.26 21.42
CA PHE A 67 -1.29 -4.42 20.05
C PHE A 67 -1.64 -3.05 19.47
N ARG A 68 -1.01 -2.68 18.36
CA ARG A 68 -1.35 -1.48 17.59
C ARG A 68 -1.24 -1.82 16.10
N PRO A 69 -2.34 -1.68 15.33
CA PRO A 69 -2.29 -1.91 13.89
C PRO A 69 -1.18 -1.08 13.23
N LYS A 70 -0.42 -1.70 12.33
CA LYS A 70 0.61 -1.01 11.56
C LYS A 70 0.00 -0.36 10.32
N LEU A 71 0.77 0.55 9.73
CA LEU A 71 0.33 1.39 8.61
C LEU A 71 0.00 0.58 7.34
N PHE A 72 0.67 -0.56 7.15
CA PHE A 72 0.59 -1.39 5.94
C PHE A 72 0.09 -2.81 6.26
N GLU A 73 -1.00 -2.87 7.03
CA GLU A 73 -1.68 -4.09 7.47
C GLU A 73 -3.22 -3.92 7.48
N ALA A 74 -3.75 -2.96 6.72
CA ALA A 74 -5.17 -2.65 6.70
C ALA A 74 -5.99 -3.65 5.85
N GLN A 75 -5.51 -3.99 4.65
CA GLN A 75 -6.15 -4.97 3.79
C GLN A 75 -5.24 -6.16 3.52
N ASP A 76 -3.98 -5.93 3.18
CA ASP A 76 -2.98 -6.97 2.97
C ASP A 76 -1.93 -6.97 4.10
N ILE A 77 -1.31 -8.12 4.35
CA ILE A 77 -0.36 -8.33 5.44
C ILE A 77 1.06 -8.23 4.91
N TRP A 78 1.73 -7.13 5.20
CA TRP A 78 3.18 -7.04 5.06
C TRP A 78 3.85 -7.88 6.14
N LEU A 79 4.54 -8.96 5.74
CA LEU A 79 5.07 -9.92 6.70
C LEU A 79 6.21 -9.33 7.52
N GLU A 80 6.27 -9.65 8.81
CA GLU A 80 7.44 -9.34 9.62
C GLU A 80 8.67 -10.13 9.14
N PRO A 81 9.89 -9.61 9.35
CA PRO A 81 11.12 -10.33 9.02
C PRO A 81 11.19 -11.78 9.51
N GLU A 82 10.65 -12.05 10.69
CA GLU A 82 10.59 -13.38 11.31
C GLU A 82 9.54 -14.31 10.67
N GLU A 83 8.58 -13.75 9.93
CA GLU A 83 7.46 -14.46 9.29
C GLU A 83 7.71 -14.74 7.79
N LEU A 84 8.78 -14.15 7.23
CA LEU A 84 9.18 -14.35 5.84
C LEU A 84 9.43 -15.83 5.53
N LYS A 85 8.74 -16.34 4.51
CA LYS A 85 8.87 -17.72 4.04
C LYS A 85 9.86 -17.79 2.88
N ARG A 86 10.70 -18.83 2.89
CA ARG A 86 11.74 -19.05 1.88
C ARG A 86 11.50 -20.39 1.20
N GLU A 87 11.26 -20.36 -0.09
CA GLU A 87 11.02 -21.56 -0.89
C GLU A 87 11.62 -21.37 -2.29
N SER A 88 12.33 -22.38 -2.78
CA SER A 88 12.86 -22.41 -4.15
C SER A 88 13.65 -21.16 -4.58
N GLY A 89 14.39 -20.54 -3.66
CA GLY A 89 15.18 -19.33 -3.93
C GLY A 89 14.39 -18.02 -3.91
N ARG A 90 13.10 -18.06 -3.56
CA ARG A 90 12.24 -16.89 -3.39
C ARG A 90 11.87 -16.67 -1.93
N ILE A 91 11.50 -15.42 -1.62
CA ILE A 91 11.08 -14.96 -0.30
C ILE A 91 9.68 -14.36 -0.40
N SER A 92 8.69 -14.97 0.24
CA SER A 92 7.35 -14.39 0.37
C SER A 92 7.40 -13.26 1.40
N PHE A 93 6.97 -12.06 1.01
CA PHE A 93 7.06 -10.85 1.85
C PHE A 93 5.71 -10.16 2.09
N LEU A 94 4.67 -10.52 1.34
CA LEU A 94 3.34 -9.94 1.43
C LEU A 94 2.30 -11.04 1.24
N LEU A 95 1.22 -10.99 2.01
CA LEU A 95 0.08 -11.92 1.91
C LEU A 95 -1.22 -11.14 1.84
N GLU A 96 -2.23 -11.70 1.18
CA GLU A 96 -3.62 -11.27 1.41
C GLU A 96 -4.06 -11.66 2.83
N ASN A 97 -4.91 -10.85 3.47
CA ASN A 97 -5.27 -11.07 4.87
C ASN A 97 -6.03 -12.38 5.17
N GLN A 98 -6.65 -13.02 4.19
CA GLN A 98 -7.25 -14.36 4.30
C GLN A 98 -6.35 -15.46 3.75
N GLY A 99 -5.13 -15.12 3.30
CA GLY A 99 -4.15 -16.05 2.75
C GLY A 99 -4.50 -16.56 1.36
N SER A 100 -5.32 -15.82 0.61
CA SER A 100 -5.78 -16.23 -0.72
C SER A 100 -4.68 -16.11 -1.79
N TRP A 101 -3.73 -15.21 -1.58
CA TRP A 101 -2.54 -15.04 -2.41
C TRP A 101 -1.36 -14.50 -1.60
N SER A 102 -0.18 -14.61 -2.18
CA SER A 102 1.08 -14.08 -1.67
C SER A 102 1.87 -13.36 -2.75
N CYS A 103 2.83 -12.54 -2.34
CA CYS A 103 3.85 -11.99 -3.24
C CYS A 103 5.26 -12.35 -2.76
N GLU A 104 6.13 -12.56 -3.75
CA GLU A 104 7.48 -13.07 -3.56
C GLU A 104 8.50 -12.22 -4.32
N VAL A 105 9.75 -12.28 -3.86
CA VAL A 105 10.95 -11.76 -4.55
C VAL A 105 12.02 -12.83 -4.57
N ASP A 106 12.93 -12.76 -5.53
CA ASP A 106 14.14 -13.59 -5.57
C ASP A 106 15.08 -13.20 -4.42
N ALA A 107 15.60 -14.21 -3.71
CA ALA A 107 16.59 -14.02 -2.66
C ALA A 107 17.93 -13.55 -3.27
N ASP A 108 18.63 -12.66 -2.57
CA ASP A 108 19.94 -12.13 -2.95
C ASP A 108 19.95 -11.38 -4.32
N GLN A 109 18.80 -10.92 -4.83
CA GLN A 109 18.67 -10.15 -6.08
C GLN A 109 18.05 -8.77 -5.82
N ASP A 110 18.84 -7.70 -5.94
CA ASP A 110 18.38 -6.33 -5.67
C ASP A 110 17.35 -5.82 -6.69
N ASP A 111 17.42 -6.30 -7.94
CA ASP A 111 16.53 -5.97 -9.06
C ASP A 111 15.45 -7.04 -9.29
N SER A 112 15.15 -7.85 -8.26
CA SER A 112 14.10 -8.86 -8.34
C SER A 112 12.77 -8.27 -8.84
N PRO A 113 12.10 -8.93 -9.80
CA PRO A 113 10.69 -8.66 -10.07
C PRO A 113 9.86 -9.09 -8.86
N VAL A 114 8.58 -8.74 -8.86
CA VAL A 114 7.60 -9.25 -7.90
C VAL A 114 6.83 -10.38 -8.56
N TYR A 115 6.76 -11.52 -7.88
CA TYR A 115 5.94 -12.65 -8.25
C TYR A 115 4.68 -12.68 -7.39
N SER A 116 3.57 -13.20 -7.93
CA SER A 116 2.38 -13.51 -7.14
C SER A 116 1.70 -14.78 -7.64
N ASP A 117 1.07 -15.50 -6.72
CA ASP A 117 0.24 -16.66 -7.02
C ASP A 117 -1.27 -16.33 -7.10
N ALA A 118 -1.65 -15.04 -7.11
CA ALA A 118 -3.05 -14.61 -7.18
C ALA A 118 -3.79 -15.13 -8.44
N ALA A 119 -3.07 -15.45 -9.52
CA ALA A 119 -3.66 -16.08 -10.70
C ALA A 119 -4.33 -17.44 -10.40
N ARG A 120 -3.91 -18.14 -9.34
CA ARG A 120 -4.51 -19.41 -8.88
C ARG A 120 -5.96 -19.26 -8.43
N LEU A 121 -6.41 -18.04 -8.10
CA LEU A 121 -7.81 -17.76 -7.78
C LEU A 121 -8.75 -18.01 -8.96
N TRP A 122 -8.24 -17.98 -10.18
CA TRP A 122 -9.00 -18.14 -11.41
C TRP A 122 -8.56 -19.36 -12.23
N ASP A 123 -7.34 -19.86 -12.01
CA ASP A 123 -6.83 -21.09 -12.59
C ASP A 123 -6.03 -21.92 -11.56
N GLU A 124 -6.72 -22.83 -10.89
CA GLU A 124 -6.14 -23.75 -9.90
C GLU A 124 -5.04 -24.68 -10.46
N ARG A 125 -4.86 -24.73 -11.79
CA ARG A 125 -3.83 -25.57 -12.44
C ARG A 125 -2.47 -24.91 -12.45
N LEU A 126 -2.38 -23.63 -12.11
CA LEU A 126 -1.11 -22.92 -12.04
C LEU A 126 -0.29 -23.40 -10.84
N GLU A 127 0.80 -24.10 -11.12
CA GLU A 127 1.69 -24.63 -10.10
C GLU A 127 2.69 -23.60 -9.57
N GLU A 128 2.95 -22.51 -10.30
CA GLU A 128 3.96 -21.50 -9.96
C GLU A 128 3.40 -20.07 -9.89
N SER A 129 4.01 -19.24 -9.03
CA SER A 129 3.78 -17.79 -9.00
C SER A 129 4.27 -17.16 -10.30
N GLU A 130 3.53 -16.17 -10.79
CA GLU A 130 3.88 -15.47 -12.02
C GLU A 130 4.48 -14.10 -11.73
N VAL A 131 5.32 -13.58 -12.65
CA VAL A 131 5.80 -12.19 -12.55
C VAL A 131 4.63 -11.22 -12.74
N VAL A 132 4.37 -10.38 -11.74
CA VAL A 132 3.29 -9.38 -11.76
C VAL A 132 3.76 -7.96 -11.93
N CYS A 133 4.99 -7.67 -11.51
CA CYS A 133 5.60 -6.37 -11.71
C CYS A 133 7.11 -6.55 -11.91
N PRO A 134 7.72 -5.96 -12.96
CA PRO A 134 9.16 -6.06 -13.17
C PRO A 134 9.98 -5.21 -12.18
N SER A 135 9.32 -4.37 -11.38
CA SER A 135 9.98 -3.40 -10.49
C SER A 135 9.39 -3.49 -9.07
N LEU A 136 10.22 -3.93 -8.13
CA LEU A 136 9.85 -3.99 -6.72
C LEU A 136 9.46 -2.62 -6.14
N SER A 137 10.15 -1.54 -6.52
CA SER A 137 9.80 -0.18 -6.07
C SER A 137 8.46 0.29 -6.62
N HIS A 138 8.13 -0.07 -7.86
CA HIS A 138 6.83 0.22 -8.45
C HIS A 138 5.71 -0.50 -7.69
N PHE A 139 5.88 -1.80 -7.47
CA PHE A 139 4.92 -2.62 -6.72
C PHE A 139 4.73 -2.11 -5.29
N LEU A 140 5.81 -1.83 -4.56
CA LEU A 140 5.74 -1.29 -3.19
C LEU A 140 5.03 0.06 -3.13
N THR A 141 5.18 0.91 -4.16
CA THR A 141 4.46 2.18 -4.22
C THR A 141 2.97 1.96 -4.35
N THR A 142 2.52 1.09 -5.26
CA THR A 142 1.12 0.72 -5.42
C THR A 142 0.55 0.14 -4.12
N PHE A 143 1.24 -0.84 -3.53
CA PHE A 143 0.89 -1.46 -2.25
C PHE A 143 0.69 -0.42 -1.15
N CYS A 144 1.71 0.42 -0.90
CA CYS A 144 1.66 1.39 0.17
C CYS A 144 0.52 2.39 -0.02
N LEU A 145 0.28 2.87 -1.24
CA LEU A 145 -0.79 3.83 -1.49
C LEU A 145 -2.18 3.20 -1.33
N GLN A 146 -2.37 1.94 -1.73
CA GLN A 146 -3.59 1.18 -1.47
C GLN A 146 -3.86 1.04 0.03
N GLU A 147 -2.85 0.59 0.79
CA GLU A 147 -2.94 0.43 2.24
C GLU A 147 -3.19 1.77 2.95
N LEU A 148 -2.64 2.88 2.45
CA LEU A 148 -2.96 4.21 3.00
C LEU A 148 -4.42 4.62 2.78
N VAL A 149 -5.03 4.22 1.65
CA VAL A 149 -6.47 4.45 1.41
C VAL A 149 -7.31 3.61 2.35
N PHE A 150 -7.10 2.29 2.37
CA PHE A 150 -7.90 1.38 3.20
C PHE A 150 -7.65 1.55 4.69
N GLY A 151 -6.42 1.89 5.08
CA GLY A 151 -6.05 2.15 6.46
C GLY A 151 -6.41 3.55 6.97
N SER A 152 -7.10 4.38 6.17
CA SER A 152 -7.52 5.73 6.56
C SER A 152 -8.68 5.72 7.57
N ARG A 153 -8.69 6.70 8.49
CA ARG A 153 -9.74 6.83 9.52
C ARG A 153 -11.13 7.00 8.91
N TYR A 154 -11.20 7.75 7.83
CA TYR A 154 -12.40 7.93 7.04
C TYR A 154 -12.09 7.44 5.64
N PHE A 155 -12.61 6.28 5.27
CA PHE A 155 -12.48 5.74 3.93
C PHE A 155 -13.83 5.24 3.43
N GLY A 156 -13.95 5.11 2.12
CA GLY A 156 -15.16 4.62 1.50
C GLY A 156 -15.02 4.52 -0.01
N LYS A 157 -16.15 4.21 -0.65
CA LYS A 157 -16.26 3.99 -2.08
C LYS A 157 -17.23 4.98 -2.70
N LEU A 158 -16.85 5.54 -3.84
CA LEU A 158 -17.72 6.28 -4.75
C LEU A 158 -18.18 5.32 -5.86
N GLU A 159 -19.46 5.42 -6.22
CA GLU A 159 -20.04 4.56 -7.25
C GLU A 159 -19.63 5.05 -8.65
N GLY A 160 -19.20 4.11 -9.49
CA GLY A 160 -18.83 4.38 -10.88
C GLY A 160 -17.36 4.78 -11.07
N ALA A 161 -17.04 5.15 -12.31
CA ALA A 161 -15.69 5.55 -12.72
C ALA A 161 -15.29 6.91 -12.14
N LEU A 162 -13.99 7.21 -12.13
CA LEU A 162 -13.45 8.49 -11.68
C LEU A 162 -14.03 9.67 -12.47
N ASP A 163 -14.84 10.47 -11.79
CA ASP A 163 -15.36 11.74 -12.29
C ASP A 163 -14.74 12.90 -11.51
N PRO A 164 -13.82 13.68 -12.10
CA PRO A 164 -13.22 14.84 -11.42
C PRO A 164 -14.24 15.89 -10.95
N ASP A 165 -15.42 15.96 -11.58
CA ASP A 165 -16.47 16.94 -11.24
C ASP A 165 -17.20 16.61 -9.94
N VAL A 166 -16.90 15.47 -9.29
CA VAL A 166 -17.41 15.15 -7.94
C VAL A 166 -16.53 15.72 -6.83
N PHE A 167 -15.42 16.37 -7.17
CA PHE A 167 -14.49 16.96 -6.20
C PHE A 167 -14.49 18.48 -6.24
N ARG A 168 -14.46 19.11 -5.05
CA ARG A 168 -14.42 20.58 -4.90
C ARG A 168 -13.07 21.18 -5.28
N ALA A 169 -12.01 20.39 -5.16
CA ALA A 169 -10.65 20.79 -5.50
C ALA A 169 -10.15 19.94 -6.67
N LYS A 170 -9.11 20.46 -7.34
CA LYS A 170 -8.47 19.76 -8.45
C LYS A 170 -7.81 18.47 -7.94
N LEU A 171 -8.03 17.38 -8.67
CA LEU A 171 -7.28 16.14 -8.50
C LEU A 171 -5.86 16.33 -9.04
N HIS A 172 -4.87 16.07 -8.18
CA HIS A 172 -3.47 16.06 -8.55
C HIS A 172 -2.98 14.60 -8.64
N PRO A 173 -2.50 14.15 -9.81
CA PRO A 173 -1.91 12.82 -9.93
C PRO A 173 -0.78 12.63 -8.92
N LEU A 174 -0.82 11.50 -8.23
CA LEU A 174 0.18 11.08 -7.25
C LEU A 174 1.00 9.90 -7.76
N TRP A 175 0.34 8.87 -8.29
CA TRP A 175 0.92 7.66 -8.87
C TRP A 175 -0.06 7.11 -9.89
N LEU A 176 0.37 6.72 -11.09
CA LEU A 176 -0.54 6.28 -12.15
C LEU A 176 -0.09 4.92 -12.68
N ASP A 177 -1.03 4.18 -13.24
CA ASP A 177 -0.78 2.90 -13.92
C ASP A 177 -0.04 1.87 -13.04
N GLY A 178 -0.41 1.85 -11.76
CA GLY A 178 0.18 1.01 -10.73
C GLY A 178 -0.13 -0.47 -10.95
N TYR A 179 0.93 -1.27 -11.04
CA TYR A 179 0.85 -2.73 -11.07
C TYR A 179 0.72 -3.30 -9.67
N TYR A 180 -0.15 -4.31 -9.55
CA TYR A 180 -0.34 -5.10 -8.34
C TYR A 180 -0.43 -6.59 -8.66
N VAL A 181 -1.17 -7.38 -7.89
CA VAL A 181 -1.12 -8.86 -7.92
C VAL A 181 -1.68 -9.53 -9.19
N PHE A 182 -2.40 -8.81 -10.05
CA PHE A 182 -3.00 -9.37 -11.28
C PHE A 182 -2.29 -8.94 -12.58
N LYS A 183 -1.07 -8.42 -12.51
CA LYS A 183 -0.27 -7.97 -13.67
C LYS A 183 -0.86 -6.83 -14.50
N GLU A 184 -1.95 -6.22 -14.07
CA GLU A 184 -2.59 -5.13 -14.77
C GLU A 184 -2.24 -3.79 -14.11
N PRO A 185 -2.00 -2.72 -14.89
CA PRO A 185 -1.77 -1.36 -14.39
C PRO A 185 -3.09 -0.73 -13.91
N SER A 186 -3.78 -1.38 -12.96
CA SER A 186 -5.16 -1.07 -12.60
C SER A 186 -5.30 -0.02 -11.51
N HIS A 187 -4.21 0.44 -10.89
CA HIS A 187 -4.25 1.36 -9.74
C HIS A 187 -3.72 2.75 -10.08
N SER A 188 -4.58 3.75 -10.07
CA SER A 188 -4.19 5.15 -10.18
C SER A 188 -4.58 5.93 -8.94
N PHE A 189 -3.66 6.73 -8.41
CA PHE A 189 -3.83 7.48 -7.18
C PHE A 189 -3.74 8.98 -7.43
N TYR A 190 -4.62 9.72 -6.78
CA TYR A 190 -4.72 11.16 -6.87
C TYR A 190 -4.85 11.77 -5.47
N LEU A 191 -4.33 12.99 -5.31
CA LEU A 191 -4.57 13.79 -4.11
C LEU A 191 -5.55 14.91 -4.45
N CYS A 192 -6.66 14.96 -3.73
CA CYS A 192 -7.60 16.08 -3.76
C CYS A 192 -7.28 17.02 -2.59
N GLY A 193 -6.96 18.28 -2.90
CA GLY A 193 -6.41 19.20 -1.90
C GLY A 193 -5.10 18.64 -1.32
N ASP A 194 -4.99 18.63 0.01
CA ASP A 194 -3.82 18.08 0.71
C ASP A 194 -4.08 16.79 1.50
N ASN A 195 -5.36 16.46 1.76
CA ASN A 195 -5.73 15.52 2.82
C ASN A 195 -6.72 14.42 2.38
N LEU A 196 -7.11 14.36 1.10
CA LEU A 196 -8.00 13.33 0.56
C LEU A 196 -7.29 12.54 -0.55
N LEU A 197 -6.95 11.29 -0.24
CA LEU A 197 -6.32 10.36 -1.18
C LEU A 197 -7.41 9.59 -1.92
N ILE A 198 -7.33 9.61 -3.24
CA ILE A 198 -8.25 8.93 -4.15
C ILE A 198 -7.50 7.78 -4.82
N MET A 199 -8.10 6.60 -4.84
CA MET A 199 -7.65 5.44 -5.59
C MET A 199 -8.70 5.09 -6.64
N ASP A 200 -8.33 5.25 -7.89
CA ASP A 200 -9.07 4.77 -9.06
C ASP A 200 -8.58 3.35 -9.36
N TYR A 201 -9.45 2.37 -9.16
CA TYR A 201 -9.14 0.95 -9.21
C TYR A 201 -10.19 0.21 -10.04
N TYR A 202 -9.81 -0.24 -11.24
CA TYR A 202 -10.71 -0.81 -12.24
C TYR A 202 -11.90 0.10 -12.60
N SER A 203 -13.08 -0.20 -12.07
CA SER A 203 -14.33 0.55 -12.27
C SER A 203 -14.85 1.14 -10.97
N ASP A 204 -14.03 1.09 -9.92
CA ASP A 204 -14.35 1.53 -8.57
C ASP A 204 -13.43 2.68 -8.17
N VAL A 205 -14.00 3.65 -7.46
CA VAL A 205 -13.23 4.76 -6.90
C VAL A 205 -13.31 4.68 -5.40
N TRP A 206 -12.15 4.62 -4.76
CA TRP A 206 -12.01 4.61 -3.31
C TRP A 206 -11.41 5.93 -2.85
N TYR A 207 -11.78 6.34 -1.64
CA TYR A 207 -11.17 7.50 -1.01
C TYR A 207 -10.75 7.16 0.42
N GLY A 208 -9.71 7.84 0.89
CA GLY A 208 -9.24 7.77 2.27
C GLY A 208 -8.75 9.13 2.76
N CYS A 209 -9.07 9.47 4.00
CA CYS A 209 -8.50 10.62 4.71
C CYS A 209 -8.39 10.36 6.22
N LEU A 210 -7.43 11.04 6.85
CA LEU A 210 -7.23 10.95 8.31
C LEU A 210 -8.09 11.95 9.11
N GLU A 211 -8.48 13.05 8.47
CA GLU A 211 -9.29 14.12 9.07
C GLU A 211 -10.68 14.17 8.43
N GLU A 212 -11.73 14.23 9.25
CA GLU A 212 -13.13 14.29 8.78
C GLU A 212 -13.40 15.50 7.88
N SER A 213 -12.71 16.62 8.16
CA SER A 213 -12.81 17.86 7.38
C SER A 213 -12.50 17.66 5.90
N ALA A 214 -11.63 16.70 5.55
CA ALA A 214 -11.26 16.40 4.18
C ALA A 214 -12.40 15.77 3.38
N LEU A 215 -13.41 15.16 4.03
CA LEU A 215 -14.61 14.64 3.36
C LEU A 215 -15.41 15.75 2.66
N SER A 216 -15.30 17.00 3.15
CA SER A 216 -15.93 18.16 2.50
C SER A 216 -15.42 18.43 1.08
N LEU A 217 -14.25 17.87 0.71
CA LEU A 217 -13.72 17.94 -0.65
C LEU A 217 -14.52 17.12 -1.66
N ILE A 218 -15.37 16.20 -1.21
CA ILE A 218 -16.35 15.50 -2.03
C ILE A 218 -17.60 16.40 -2.12
N LEU A 219 -18.07 16.68 -3.35
CA LEU A 219 -19.09 17.69 -3.61
C LEU A 219 -20.45 17.35 -2.99
N ASP A 220 -20.88 16.10 -3.13
CA ASP A 220 -22.11 15.60 -2.53
C ASP A 220 -21.81 14.73 -1.29
N PRO A 221 -22.14 15.20 -0.07
CA PRO A 221 -21.97 14.43 1.15
C PRO A 221 -22.72 13.09 1.15
N ASN A 222 -23.79 12.94 0.36
CA ASN A 222 -24.52 11.67 0.27
C ASN A 222 -23.73 10.57 -0.45
N MET A 223 -22.67 10.94 -1.17
CA MET A 223 -21.73 9.98 -1.78
C MET A 223 -20.73 9.42 -0.76
N VAL A 224 -20.56 10.10 0.38
CA VAL A 224 -19.71 9.64 1.48
C VAL A 224 -20.45 8.53 2.20
N LYS A 225 -20.09 7.28 1.88
CA LYS A 225 -20.57 6.09 2.58
C LYS A 225 -19.38 5.51 3.34
N PRO A 226 -19.18 5.89 4.62
CA PRO A 226 -18.12 5.30 5.42
C PRO A 226 -18.34 3.79 5.48
N ILE A 227 -17.27 3.04 5.23
CA ILE A 227 -17.28 1.61 5.51
C ILE A 227 -16.96 1.49 7.00
N GLU A 228 -17.90 0.94 7.77
CA GLU A 228 -17.63 0.62 9.17
C GLU A 228 -16.52 -0.45 9.21
N PRO A 229 -15.45 -0.25 10.00
CA PRO A 229 -14.37 -1.21 10.14
C PRO A 229 -14.80 -2.52 10.81
#